data_AF-V5IIS2-F1
#
_entry.id   AF-V5IIS2-F1
#
_cell.length_a   1.000
_cell.length_b   1.000
_cell.length_c   1.000
_cell.angle_alpha   90.00
_cell.angle_beta   90.00
_cell.angle_gamma   90.00
#
_symmetry.space_group_name_H-M   'P 1'
#
loop_
_entity.id
_entity.type
_entity.pdbx_description
1 polymer ?
#
loop_
_entity_poly.entity_id
_entity_poly.type
_entity_poly.pdbx_seq_one_letter_code
_entity_poly.pdbx_strand_id
1 'polypeptide(L)'
;QRYINSPYMDLEGIIDALTDYLFTPNKNGSPDINCLVTNNTIHNGHEIRKAYGFSKDKTLCKNSVSMLLAYAPYAAYDAGRKFTEQIRDSLDPNEVQYYEKEKIKDYLRKCKGNFRPEEPEVKPPEPPTPPVNPPEHPDTPAPIPPPENPEGTSKT
;
A
#
# COMPACT_ATOMS: atom_id res chain seq x y z
N GLN A 1 1.06 -23.52 -14.41
CA GLN A 1 2.25 -23.07 -13.64
C GLN A 1 1.78 -22.40 -12.35
N ARG A 2 2.16 -22.90 -11.17
CA ARG A 2 2.10 -22.09 -9.93
C ARG A 2 3.37 -21.24 -9.91
N TYR A 3 3.23 -19.92 -9.87
CA TYR A 3 4.37 -19.01 -9.67
C TYR A 3 4.95 -19.30 -8.28
N ILE A 4 6.04 -20.05 -8.24
CA ILE A 4 6.86 -20.14 -7.03
C ILE A 4 7.61 -18.82 -7.00
N ASN A 5 7.11 -17.86 -6.22
CA ASN A 5 7.89 -16.68 -5.87
C ASN A 5 9.22 -17.18 -5.34
N SER A 6 10.31 -16.76 -5.99
CA SER A 6 11.66 -16.98 -5.48
C SER A 6 11.68 -16.63 -3.99
N PRO A 7 12.26 -17.46 -3.10
CA PRO A 7 12.37 -17.13 -1.68
C PRO A 7 13.28 -15.91 -1.42
N TYR A 8 13.94 -15.42 -2.48
CA TYR A 8 14.85 -14.29 -2.46
C TYR A 8 14.13 -13.03 -2.93
N MET A 9 13.99 -12.06 -2.03
CA MET A 9 13.67 -10.69 -2.41
C MET A 9 14.92 -10.04 -2.99
N ASP A 10 14.81 -9.49 -4.20
CA ASP A 10 15.82 -8.60 -4.77
C ASP A 10 15.74 -7.25 -4.03
N LEU A 11 16.55 -7.09 -2.99
CA LEU A 11 16.50 -5.91 -2.13
C LEU A 11 16.92 -4.64 -2.88
N GLU A 12 17.91 -4.75 -3.76
CA GLU A 12 18.34 -3.60 -4.56
C GLU A 12 17.26 -3.22 -5.57
N GLY A 13 16.69 -4.18 -6.29
CA GLY A 13 15.59 -3.94 -7.22
C GLY A 13 14.34 -3.40 -6.53
N ILE A 14 14.04 -3.83 -5.30
CA ILE A 14 12.95 -3.25 -4.49
C ILE A 14 13.24 -1.79 -4.15
N ILE A 15 14.47 -1.47 -3.72
CA ILE A 15 14.85 -0.09 -3.41
C ILE A 15 14.80 0.78 -4.67
N ASP A 16 15.29 0.29 -5.81
CA ASP A 16 15.23 1.02 -7.09
C ASP A 16 13.78 1.25 -7.52
N ALA A 17 12.94 0.22 -7.47
CA ALA A 17 11.52 0.36 -7.80
C ALA A 17 10.80 1.32 -6.84
N LEU A 18 11.13 1.29 -5.54
CA LEU A 18 10.57 2.20 -4.54
C LEU A 18 11.00 3.65 -4.81
N THR A 19 12.29 3.84 -5.09
CA THR A 19 12.87 5.12 -5.52
C THR A 19 12.15 5.61 -6.76
N ASP A 20 12.11 4.86 -7.86
CA ASP A 20 11.47 5.28 -9.11
C ASP A 20 9.97 5.62 -8.92
N TYR A 21 9.25 4.79 -8.16
CA TYR A 21 7.83 5.03 -7.87
C TYR A 21 7.61 6.35 -7.14
N LEU A 22 8.46 6.69 -6.18
CA LEU A 22 8.30 7.86 -5.31
C LEU A 22 8.96 9.12 -5.89
N PHE A 23 10.03 8.96 -6.66
CA PHE A 23 10.71 10.03 -7.40
C PHE A 23 10.04 10.37 -8.72
N THR A 24 8.90 9.74 -9.06
CA THR A 24 8.07 10.19 -10.17
C THR A 24 7.73 11.67 -9.95
N PRO A 25 8.30 12.59 -10.76
CA PRO A 25 8.23 14.02 -10.48
C PRO A 25 6.77 14.47 -10.39
N ASN A 26 6.46 15.31 -9.41
CA ASN A 26 5.11 15.84 -9.23
C ASN A 26 4.05 14.76 -8.98
N LYS A 27 4.36 13.71 -8.21
CA LYS A 27 3.35 12.74 -7.77
C LYS A 27 3.20 12.61 -6.25
N ASN A 28 4.29 12.62 -5.50
CA ASN A 28 4.26 12.25 -4.06
C ASN A 28 4.95 13.24 -3.09
N GLY A 29 5.54 14.33 -3.61
CA GLY A 29 6.45 15.18 -2.82
C GLY A 29 7.88 14.62 -2.86
N SER A 30 8.77 15.17 -2.06
CA SER A 30 10.16 14.71 -1.93
C SER A 30 10.51 14.56 -0.45
N PRO A 31 9.97 13.55 0.25
CA PRO A 31 10.28 13.33 1.67
C PRO A 31 11.75 12.92 1.85
N ASP A 32 12.37 13.21 3.00
CA ASP A 32 13.78 12.84 3.19
C ASP A 32 13.96 11.31 3.27
N ILE A 33 12.98 10.58 3.80
CA ILE A 33 12.98 9.13 3.94
C ILE A 33 11.67 8.56 3.42
N ASN A 34 11.77 7.55 2.56
CA ASN A 34 10.68 6.72 2.08
C ASN A 34 10.87 5.29 2.61
N CYS A 35 9.96 4.79 3.43
CA CYS A 35 10.09 3.48 4.04
C CYS A 35 8.93 2.56 3.64
N LEU A 36 9.24 1.49 2.89
CA LEU A 36 8.31 0.40 2.64
C LEU A 36 8.33 -0.57 3.82
N VAL A 37 7.22 -0.67 4.54
CA VAL A 37 7.06 -1.60 5.66
C VAL A 37 6.35 -2.86 5.18
N THR A 38 6.90 -4.03 5.48
CA THR A 38 6.34 -5.33 5.06
C THR A 38 6.34 -6.35 6.19
N ASN A 39 5.39 -7.28 6.19
CA ASN A 39 5.40 -8.46 7.06
C ASN A 39 6.17 -9.64 6.42
N ASN A 40 6.61 -9.49 5.18
CA ASN A 40 7.45 -10.49 4.53
C ASN A 40 8.82 -10.52 5.19
N THR A 41 9.40 -11.71 5.31
CA THR A 41 10.76 -11.88 5.84
C THR A 41 11.79 -11.45 4.81
N ILE A 42 12.73 -10.58 5.18
CA ILE A 42 13.82 -10.18 4.29
C ILE A 42 14.98 -11.17 4.43
N HIS A 43 15.54 -11.59 3.30
CA HIS A 43 16.75 -12.40 3.26
C HIS A 43 17.94 -11.49 2.91
N ASN A 44 18.97 -11.45 3.76
CA ASN A 44 20.15 -10.61 3.53
C ASN A 44 21.32 -11.35 2.86
N GLY A 45 21.05 -12.48 2.22
CA GLY A 45 22.06 -13.36 1.62
C GLY A 45 22.57 -14.46 2.55
N HIS A 46 22.41 -14.30 3.87
CA HIS A 46 22.90 -15.25 4.88
C HIS A 46 21.78 -15.81 5.76
N GLU A 47 20.78 -14.99 6.11
CA GLU A 47 19.68 -15.38 6.99
C GLU A 47 18.35 -14.76 6.55
N ILE A 48 17.25 -15.45 6.87
CA ILE A 48 15.88 -14.95 6.76
C ILE A 48 15.54 -14.24 8.07
N ARG A 49 15.33 -12.92 8.05
CA ARG A 49 15.11 -12.12 9.26
C ARG A 49 13.80 -11.33 9.21
N LYS A 50 13.01 -11.46 10.26
CA LYS A 50 12.01 -10.45 10.65
C LYS A 50 12.69 -9.35 11.47
N ALA A 51 12.07 -8.19 11.58
CA ALA A 51 12.67 -7.01 12.21
C ALA A 51 14.04 -6.67 11.58
N TYR A 52 14.07 -6.63 10.25
CA TYR A 52 15.26 -6.32 9.45
C TYR A 52 15.02 -5.06 8.63
N GLY A 53 16.06 -4.24 8.43
CA GLY A 53 16.02 -3.03 7.62
C GLY A 53 17.08 -3.08 6.52
N PHE A 54 16.77 -2.51 5.36
CA PHE A 54 17.71 -2.37 4.24
C PHE A 54 17.55 -1.02 3.55
N SER A 55 18.68 -0.37 3.28
CA SER A 55 18.81 0.76 2.37
C SER A 55 20.21 0.71 1.75
N LYS A 56 20.31 1.15 0.51
CA LYS A 56 21.62 1.33 -0.17
C LYS A 56 22.03 2.80 -0.24
N ASP A 57 21.12 3.72 0.06
CA ASP A 57 21.37 5.15 -0.12
C ASP A 57 22.21 5.71 1.01
N LYS A 58 23.15 6.60 0.64
CA LYS A 58 24.10 7.27 1.54
C LYS A 58 24.03 8.80 1.44
N THR A 59 22.88 9.32 1.02
CA THR A 59 22.73 10.75 0.68
C THR A 59 21.55 11.40 1.39
N LEU A 60 21.21 10.95 2.60
CA LEU A 60 20.11 11.53 3.40
C LEU A 60 20.22 13.06 3.49
N CYS A 61 19.11 13.78 3.48
CA CYS A 61 19.04 15.25 3.43
C CYS A 61 19.63 15.92 2.16
N LYS A 62 20.34 15.21 1.27
CA LYS A 62 20.71 15.70 -0.07
C LYS A 62 19.69 15.24 -1.12
N ASN A 63 19.35 13.95 -1.05
CA ASN A 63 18.29 13.32 -1.81
C ASN A 63 17.42 12.51 -0.84
N SER A 64 16.19 12.19 -1.27
CA SER A 64 15.38 11.21 -0.55
C SER A 64 16.09 9.87 -0.51
N VAL A 65 15.96 9.16 0.61
CA VAL A 65 16.47 7.80 0.76
C VAL A 65 15.32 6.81 0.85
N SER A 66 15.46 5.70 0.15
CA SER A 66 14.51 4.60 0.12
C SER A 66 14.97 3.52 1.09
N MET A 67 14.03 3.00 1.88
CA MET A 67 14.27 2.00 2.90
C MET A 67 13.20 0.90 2.82
N LEU A 68 13.62 -0.33 3.09
CA LEU A 68 12.75 -1.47 3.26
C LEU A 68 12.85 -1.96 4.71
N LEU A 69 11.71 -2.17 5.37
CA LEU A 69 11.64 -2.64 6.74
C LEU A 69 10.72 -3.87 6.84
N ALA A 70 11.28 -5.02 7.19
CA ALA A 70 10.51 -6.19 7.59
C ALA A 70 10.04 -6.00 9.04
N TYR A 71 8.78 -5.65 9.24
CA TYR A 71 8.19 -5.47 10.55
C TYR A 71 7.65 -6.79 11.13
N ALA A 72 7.82 -6.97 12.44
CA ALA A 72 7.20 -8.04 13.21
C ALA A 72 6.70 -7.50 14.55
N PRO A 73 5.40 -7.65 14.88
CA PRO A 73 4.84 -7.12 16.12
C PRO A 73 5.59 -7.59 17.38
N TYR A 74 5.98 -8.86 17.41
CA TYR A 74 6.70 -9.46 18.54
C TYR A 74 8.16 -9.00 18.67
N ALA A 75 8.68 -8.27 17.68
CA ALA A 75 10.05 -7.75 17.64
C ALA A 75 10.06 -6.26 17.24
N ALA A 76 9.04 -5.50 17.66
CA ALA A 76 8.89 -4.10 17.30
C ALA A 76 10.09 -3.24 17.75
N TYR A 77 10.68 -3.54 18.90
CA TYR A 77 11.92 -2.90 19.37
C TYR A 77 13.07 -3.09 18.38
N ASP A 78 13.28 -4.32 17.91
CA ASP A 78 14.34 -4.63 16.95
C ASP A 78 14.09 -3.95 15.61
N ALA A 79 12.83 -3.88 15.17
CA ALA A 79 12.46 -3.18 13.93
C ALA A 79 12.76 -1.68 14.05
N GLY A 80 12.41 -1.04 15.17
CA GLY A 80 12.72 0.38 15.43
C GLY A 80 14.22 0.64 15.52
N ARG A 81 14.97 -0.25 16.17
CA ARG A 81 16.43 -0.20 16.20
C ARG A 81 17.03 -0.31 14.80
N LYS A 82 16.60 -1.28 13.99
CA LYS A 82 17.06 -1.46 12.61
C LYS A 82 16.74 -0.27 11.73
N PHE A 83 15.54 0.29 11.86
CA PHE A 83 15.17 1.52 11.16
C PHE A 83 16.12 2.67 11.51
N THR A 84 16.43 2.86 12.79
CA THR A 84 17.38 3.89 13.25
C THR A 84 18.80 3.64 12.74
N GLU A 85 19.25 2.38 12.70
CA GLU A 85 20.53 2.00 12.11
C GLU A 85 20.59 2.34 10.62
N GLN A 86 19.55 2.01 9.84
CA GLN A 86 19.50 2.37 8.42
C GLN A 86 19.55 3.88 8.20
N ILE A 87 18.85 4.68 9.00
CA ILE A 87 18.93 6.16 8.93
C ILE A 87 20.36 6.65 9.17
N ARG A 88 21.04 6.10 10.18
CA ARG A 88 22.43 6.47 10.50
C ARG A 88 23.38 6.04 9.38
N ASP A 89 23.17 4.86 8.82
CA ASP A 89 23.97 4.33 7.73
C ASP A 89 23.72 5.10 6.44
N SER A 90 22.58 5.77 6.28
CA SER A 90 22.25 6.61 5.12
C SER A 90 22.78 8.04 5.16
N LEU A 91 23.45 8.44 6.24
CA LEU A 91 24.15 9.72 6.32
C LEU A 91 25.28 9.77 5.28
N ASP A 92 25.54 10.96 4.72
CA ASP A 92 26.64 11.14 3.78
C ASP A 92 27.99 11.00 4.49
N PRO A 93 28.80 9.98 4.14
CA PRO A 93 30.07 9.73 4.80
C PRO A 93 31.09 10.85 4.53
N ASN A 94 30.90 11.71 3.53
CA ASN A 94 31.78 12.86 3.30
C ASN A 94 31.52 14.01 4.27
N GLU A 95 30.32 14.10 4.84
CA GLU A 95 29.95 15.13 5.81
C GLU A 95 29.96 14.61 7.24
N VAL A 96 29.71 13.32 7.43
CA VAL A 96 29.64 12.66 8.73
C VAL A 96 30.53 11.41 8.72
N GLN A 97 31.82 11.59 9.00
CA GLN A 97 32.81 10.50 9.03
C GLN A 97 32.86 9.73 10.37
N TYR A 98 32.34 10.33 11.45
CA TYR A 98 32.39 9.76 12.81
C TYR A 98 31.11 10.05 13.58
N TYR A 99 30.76 9.19 14.55
CA TYR A 99 29.58 9.39 15.38
C TYR A 99 29.80 10.52 16.39
N GLU A 100 29.50 11.74 15.96
CA GLU A 100 29.48 12.93 16.80
C GLU A 100 28.05 13.47 16.84
N LYS A 101 27.42 13.39 18.02
CA LYS A 101 26.00 13.72 18.20
C LYS A 101 25.62 15.10 17.64
N GLU A 102 26.43 16.13 17.90
CA GLU A 102 26.13 17.48 17.42
C GLU A 102 26.32 17.62 15.90
N LYS A 103 27.34 16.99 15.31
CA LYS A 103 27.50 16.95 13.84
C LYS A 103 26.33 16.25 13.16
N ILE A 104 25.85 15.15 13.72
CA ILE A 104 24.68 14.43 13.19
C ILE A 104 23.43 15.30 13.29
N LYS A 105 23.21 15.99 14.41
CA LYS A 105 22.09 16.94 14.54
C LYS A 105 22.18 18.04 13.49
N ASP A 106 23.34 18.65 13.31
CA ASP A 106 23.53 19.74 12.34
C ASP A 106 23.37 19.26 10.90
N TYR A 107 23.79 18.02 10.61
CA TYR A 107 23.53 17.38 9.33
C TYR A 107 22.03 17.15 9.11
N LEU A 108 21.34 16.55 10.07
CA LEU A 108 19.91 16.25 9.96
C LEU A 108 19.04 17.51 9.87
N ARG A 109 19.51 18.67 10.36
CA ARG A 109 18.84 19.97 10.14
C ARG A 109 18.81 20.41 8.68
N LYS A 110 19.61 19.80 7.80
CA LYS A 110 19.63 20.08 6.36
C LYS A 110 18.48 19.38 5.63
N CYS A 111 17.88 18.36 6.23
CA CYS A 111 16.71 17.66 5.70
C CYS A 111 15.56 18.66 5.54
N LYS A 112 14.95 18.67 4.35
CA LYS A 112 13.91 19.62 3.94
C LYS A 112 12.83 18.91 3.15
N GLY A 113 12.62 17.65 3.47
CA GLY A 113 11.65 16.82 2.80
C GLY A 113 10.26 17.44 2.89
N ASN A 114 9.50 17.29 1.82
CA ASN A 114 8.12 17.72 1.78
C ASN A 114 7.24 16.55 1.37
N PHE A 115 6.03 16.53 1.93
CA PHE A 115 4.96 15.69 1.45
C PHE A 115 4.01 16.56 0.65
N ARG A 116 3.28 15.94 -0.27
CA ARG A 116 2.11 16.61 -0.84
C ARG A 116 1.03 16.80 0.22
N PRO A 117 0.15 17.80 0.04
CA PRO A 117 -1.11 17.84 0.78
C PRO A 117 -1.80 16.49 0.64
N GLU A 118 -2.30 15.94 1.74
CA GLU A 118 -3.10 14.72 1.71
C GLU A 118 -4.27 14.92 0.74
N GLU A 119 -4.45 13.98 -0.19
CA GLU A 119 -5.70 13.95 -0.96
C GLU A 119 -6.85 13.67 0.02
N PRO A 120 -8.03 14.29 -0.16
CA PRO A 120 -9.18 13.99 0.67
C PRO A 120 -9.45 12.49 0.67
N GLU A 121 -9.69 11.89 1.83
CA GLU A 121 -10.04 10.48 1.93
C GLU A 121 -11.19 10.15 0.97
N VAL A 122 -10.91 9.29 -0.02
CA VAL A 122 -11.96 8.72 -0.86
C VAL A 122 -12.70 7.72 0.02
N LYS A 123 -13.93 8.05 0.43
CA LYS A 123 -14.79 7.10 1.14
C LYS A 123 -14.89 5.82 0.31
N PRO A 124 -14.74 4.63 0.94
CA PRO A 124 -15.02 3.38 0.26
C PRO A 124 -16.40 3.43 -0.40
N PRO A 125 -16.58 2.86 -1.61
CA PRO A 125 -17.90 2.79 -2.22
C PRO A 125 -18.88 2.12 -1.24
N GLU A 126 -20.08 2.69 -1.11
CA GLU A 126 -21.11 2.09 -0.28
C GLU A 126 -21.37 0.64 -0.72
N PRO A 127 -21.62 -0.28 0.22
CA PRO A 127 -22.02 -1.63 -0.11
C PRO A 127 -23.21 -1.60 -1.08
N PRO A 128 -23.25 -2.49 -2.09
CA PRO A 128 -24.39 -2.57 -2.99
C PRO A 128 -25.67 -2.82 -2.18
N THR A 129 -26.74 -2.11 -2.53
CA THR A 129 -28.07 -2.34 -1.94
C THR A 129 -28.46 -3.80 -2.17
N PRO A 130 -28.88 -4.56 -1.14
CA PRO A 130 -29.39 -5.90 -1.34
C PRO A 130 -30.53 -5.88 -2.37
N PRO A 131 -30.66 -6.94 -3.19
CA PRO A 131 -31.79 -7.05 -4.10
C PRO A 131 -33.10 -6.95 -3.30
N VAL A 132 -34.03 -6.13 -3.80
CA VAL A 132 -35.38 -6.03 -3.23
C VAL A 132 -36.00 -7.42 -3.27
N ASN A 133 -36.47 -7.93 -2.11
CA ASN A 133 -37.17 -9.21 -2.06
C ASN A 133 -38.37 -9.15 -3.03
N PRO A 134 -38.64 -10.24 -3.78
CA PRO A 134 -39.88 -10.34 -4.54
C PRO A 134 -41.08 -10.12 -3.62
N PRO A 135 -42.16 -9.47 -4.08
CA PRO A 135 -43.38 -9.34 -3.30
C PRO A 135 -43.86 -10.71 -2.82
N GLU A 136 -44.23 -10.83 -1.54
CA GLU A 136 -44.61 -12.10 -0.88
C GLU A 136 -45.85 -12.77 -1.50
N HIS A 137 -46.59 -12.08 -2.35
CA HIS A 137 -47.81 -12.61 -2.97
C HIS A 137 -47.87 -12.28 -4.47
N PRO A 138 -48.25 -13.25 -5.32
CA PRO A 138 -48.60 -12.97 -6.70
C PRO A 138 -49.89 -12.12 -6.75
N ASP A 139 -49.96 -11.20 -7.72
CA ASP A 139 -51.15 -10.41 -7.98
C ASP A 139 -52.37 -11.32 -8.21
N THR A 140 -53.50 -10.96 -7.58
CA THR A 140 -54.76 -11.68 -7.71
C THR A 140 -55.18 -11.73 -9.19
N PRO A 141 -55.48 -12.90 -9.78
CA PRO A 141 -55.90 -12.98 -11.17
C PRO A 141 -57.16 -12.15 -11.42
N ALA A 142 -57.20 -11.42 -12.54
CA ALA A 142 -58.37 -10.67 -12.95
C ALA A 142 -59.59 -11.60 -13.16
N PRO A 143 -60.82 -11.16 -12.83
CA PRO A 143 -62.02 -11.98 -13.05
C PRO A 143 -62.20 -12.31 -14.54
N ILE A 144 -62.50 -13.57 -14.82
CA ILE A 144 -62.77 -14.04 -16.20
C ILE A 144 -64.07 -13.39 -16.69
N PRO A 145 -64.09 -12.74 -17.86
CA PRO A 145 -65.32 -12.18 -18.42
C PRO A 145 -66.32 -13.29 -18.76
N PRO A 146 -67.63 -13.04 -18.64
CA PRO A 146 -68.65 -14.05 -18.94
C PRO A 146 -68.63 -14.45 -20.42
N PRO A 147 -68.98 -15.72 -20.73
CA PRO A 147 -68.94 -16.22 -22.10
C PRO A 147 -69.93 -15.49 -23.00
N GLU A 148 -69.43 -15.07 -24.17
CA GLU A 148 -70.20 -14.41 -25.21
C GLU A 148 -71.12 -15.44 -25.90
N ASN A 149 -72.42 -15.16 -25.92
CA ASN A 149 -73.44 -16.05 -26.46
C ASN A 149 -73.56 -15.84 -27.98
N PRO A 150 -73.27 -16.83 -28.84
CA PRO A 150 -73.45 -16.66 -30.27
C PRO A 150 -74.88 -17.08 -30.66
N GLU A 151 -75.74 -16.09 -30.91
CA GLU A 151 -77.03 -16.33 -31.56
C GLU A 151 -76.83 -16.66 -33.05
N GLY A 152 -76.95 -17.96 -33.36
CA GLY A 152 -77.85 -18.47 -34.40
C GLY A 152 -77.44 -18.35 -35.87
N THR A 153 -77.22 -19.52 -36.51
CA THR A 153 -78.01 -19.93 -37.69
C THR A 153 -77.68 -21.38 -38.11
N SER A 154 -78.68 -22.27 -38.15
CA SER A 154 -79.24 -22.79 -39.42
C SER A 154 -80.29 -23.89 -39.21
N LYS A 155 -81.52 -23.58 -39.65
CA LYS A 155 -82.53 -24.39 -40.38
C LYS A 155 -82.47 -25.93 -40.31
N THR A 156 -83.61 -26.54 -39.96
CA THR A 156 -84.37 -27.46 -40.82
C THR A 156 -85.85 -27.28 -40.55
#